data_AF-A0A2V7D974-F1
#
_entry.id   AF-A0A2V7D974-F1
#
_cell.length_a   1.000
_cell.length_b   1.000
_cell.length_c   1.000
_cell.angle_alpha   90.00
_cell.angle_beta   90.00
_cell.angle_gamma   90.00
#
_symmetry.space_group_name_H-M   'P 1'
#
loop_
_entity.id
_entity.type
_entity.pdbx_description
1 polymer ?
#
loop_
_entity_poly.entity_id
_entity_poly.type
_entity_poly.pdbx_seq_one_letter_code
_entity_poly.pdbx_strand_id
1 'polypeptide(L)'
;ARDDDEGSSVERHPSPAVDVLGVIGREQTLTRVQAAMDRLSPQQRAALTLQLDDVPTAEIAEALRCSEATVRVHLHRALTTLRKIAENA
;
A
#
# COMPACT_ATOMS: atom_id res chain seq x y z
N ALA A 1 4.50 -32.34 -53.15
CA ALA A 1 4.86 -32.59 -51.74
C ALA A 1 6.30 -32.12 -51.59
N ARG A 2 6.63 -31.07 -50.85
CA ARG A 2 5.94 -30.43 -49.72
C ARG A 2 6.25 -28.93 -49.76
N ASP A 3 5.26 -28.14 -49.38
CA ASP A 3 5.40 -26.72 -49.07
C ASP A 3 6.17 -26.59 -47.75
N ASP A 4 7.33 -25.95 -47.78
CA ASP A 4 8.06 -25.56 -46.57
C ASP A 4 7.45 -24.24 -46.06
N ASP A 5 6.35 -24.38 -45.33
CA ASP A 5 5.73 -23.33 -44.51
C ASP A 5 6.63 -23.11 -43.28
N GLU A 6 7.61 -22.22 -43.40
CA GLU A 6 8.45 -21.81 -42.28
C GLU A 6 7.66 -20.81 -41.42
N GLY A 7 6.90 -21.39 -40.50
CA GLY A 7 6.12 -20.66 -39.50
C GLY A 7 6.99 -19.69 -38.72
N SER A 8 6.84 -18.40 -39.04
CA SER A 8 7.35 -17.28 -38.25
C SER A 8 6.72 -17.33 -36.86
N SER A 9 7.37 -18.04 -35.94
CA SER A 9 7.02 -18.06 -34.52
C SER A 9 7.45 -16.75 -33.88
N VAL A 10 6.62 -15.71 -34.05
CA VAL A 10 6.80 -14.44 -33.34
C VAL A 10 6.48 -14.68 -31.87
N GLU A 11 7.52 -14.82 -31.04
CA GLU A 11 7.41 -14.69 -29.60
C GLU A 11 6.73 -13.35 -29.29
N ARG A 12 5.52 -13.42 -28.73
CA ARG A 12 4.78 -12.23 -28.28
C ARG A 12 5.46 -11.65 -27.06
N HIS A 13 6.49 -10.85 -27.28
CA HIS A 13 6.97 -9.92 -26.27
C HIS A 13 5.87 -8.87 -26.03
N PRO A 14 5.46 -8.59 -24.78
CA PRO A 14 4.62 -7.45 -24.51
C PRO A 14 5.37 -6.19 -24.97
N SER A 15 4.71 -5.40 -25.82
CA SER A 15 5.20 -4.10 -26.26
C SER A 15 5.44 -3.20 -25.03
N PRO A 16 6.49 -2.35 -25.00
CA PRO A 16 6.74 -1.39 -23.92
C PRO A 16 5.68 -0.27 -23.84
N ALA A 17 4.58 -0.39 -24.56
CA ALA A 17 3.36 0.34 -24.27
C ALA A 17 2.91 -0.02 -22.85
N VAL A 18 3.21 0.90 -21.92
CA VAL A 18 2.83 0.93 -20.50
C VAL A 18 1.68 -0.03 -20.17
N ASP A 19 1.90 -0.94 -19.22
CA ASP A 19 0.82 -1.78 -18.66
C ASP A 19 -0.25 -0.90 -18.00
N VAL A 20 -1.22 -0.47 -18.81
CA VAL A 20 -2.29 0.45 -18.42
C VAL A 20 -3.12 -0.15 -17.29
N LEU A 21 -3.38 -1.46 -17.31
CA LEU A 21 -4.14 -2.14 -16.26
C LEU A 21 -3.38 -2.12 -14.94
N GLY A 22 -2.07 -2.37 -14.97
CA GLY A 22 -1.21 -2.23 -13.80
C GLY A 22 -1.15 -0.80 -13.26
N VAL A 23 -1.15 0.23 -14.12
CA VAL A 23 -1.20 1.64 -13.70
C VAL A 23 -2.52 1.95 -13.00
N ILE A 24 -3.66 1.64 -13.64
CA ILE A 24 -4.99 1.88 -13.07
C ILE A 24 -5.17 1.15 -11.74
N GLY A 25 -4.72 -0.10 -11.63
CA GLY A 25 -4.79 -0.87 -10.39
C GLY A 25 -4.00 -0.23 -9.24
N ARG A 26 -2.82 0.33 -9.53
CA ARG A 26 -2.02 1.06 -8.53
C ARG A 26 -2.71 2.34 -8.08
N GLU A 27 -3.21 3.15 -9.00
CA GLU A 27 -3.92 4.40 -8.68
C GLU A 27 -5.17 4.15 -7.82
N GLN A 28 -5.95 3.11 -8.15
CA GLN A 28 -7.10 2.69 -7.33
C GLN A 28 -6.67 2.23 -5.94
N THR A 29 -5.60 1.45 -5.83
CA THR A 29 -5.05 1.02 -4.54
C THR A 29 -4.61 2.21 -3.69
N LEU A 30 -3.87 3.16 -4.26
CA LEU A 30 -3.43 4.36 -3.55
C LEU A 30 -4.61 5.22 -3.08
N THR A 31 -5.64 5.37 -3.92
CA THR A 31 -6.86 6.10 -3.56
C THR A 31 -7.57 5.46 -2.37
N ARG A 32 -7.66 4.12 -2.33
CA ARG A 32 -8.26 3.38 -1.21
C ARG A 32 -7.43 3.50 0.07
N VAL A 33 -6.10 3.41 -0.04
CA VAL A 33 -5.18 3.61 1.09
C VAL A 33 -5.32 5.03 1.64
N GLN A 34 -5.38 6.05 0.77
CA GLN A 34 -5.58 7.43 1.20
C GLN A 34 -6.91 7.61 1.94
N ALA A 35 -8.02 7.11 1.38
CA ALA A 35 -9.32 7.15 2.05
C ALA A 35 -9.32 6.40 3.40
N ALA A 36 -8.52 5.35 3.53
CA ALA A 36 -8.33 4.63 4.78
C ALA A 36 -7.54 5.44 5.82
N MET A 37 -6.49 6.13 5.38
CA MET A 37 -5.69 7.05 6.21
C MET A 37 -6.50 8.26 6.69
N ASP A 38 -7.48 8.72 5.89
CA ASP A 38 -8.37 9.83 6.25
C ASP A 38 -9.35 9.44 7.37
N ARG A 39 -9.65 8.14 7.53
CA ARG A 39 -10.51 7.61 8.60
C ARG A 39 -9.78 7.43 9.94
N LEU A 40 -8.46 7.54 9.96
CA LEU A 40 -7.68 7.46 11.20
C LEU A 40 -7.83 8.75 12.02
N SER A 41 -7.85 8.61 13.34
CA SER A 41 -7.71 9.79 14.21
C SER A 41 -6.32 10.43 14.01
N PRO A 42 -6.17 11.74 14.29
CA PRO A 42 -4.87 12.42 14.13
C PRO A 42 -3.72 11.70 14.84
N GLN A 43 -3.96 11.19 16.04
CA GLN A 43 -2.95 10.44 16.82
C GLN A 43 -2.61 9.07 16.22
N GLN A 44 -3.60 8.36 15.67
CA GLN A 44 -3.37 7.08 14.99
C GLN A 44 -2.54 7.28 13.72
N ARG A 45 -2.87 8.30 12.92
CA ARG A 45 -2.13 8.65 11.71
C ARG A 45 -0.71 9.09 12.05
N ALA A 46 -0.54 9.98 13.02
CA ALA A 46 0.79 10.45 13.43
C ALA A 46 1.69 9.30 13.92
N ALA A 47 1.16 8.42 14.79
CA ALA A 47 1.90 7.25 15.26
C ALA A 47 2.30 6.32 14.10
N LEU A 48 1.39 6.08 13.15
CA LEU A 48 1.67 5.24 11.99
C LEU A 48 2.70 5.87 11.05
N THR A 49 2.58 7.16 10.73
CA THR A 49 3.54 7.88 9.87
C THR A 49 4.95 7.82 10.45
N LEU A 50 5.11 8.15 11.74
CA LEU A 50 6.43 8.08 12.39
C LEU A 50 6.98 6.65 12.40
N GLN A 51 6.13 5.64 12.62
CA GLN A 51 6.58 4.25 12.60
C GLN A 51 7.03 3.78 11.20
N LEU A 52 6.42 4.32 10.14
CA LEU A 52 6.82 4.05 8.75
C LEU A 52 8.14 4.75 8.38
N ASP A 53 8.46 5.85 9.06
CA ASP A 53 9.75 6.54 8.98
C ASP A 53 10.81 5.87 9.88
N ASP A 54 10.58 4.61 10.31
CA ASP A 54 11.44 3.81 11.19
C ASP A 54 11.77 4.44 12.55
N VAL A 55 10.95 5.40 13.01
CA VAL A 55 11.11 6.02 14.34
C VAL A 55 10.82 5.00 15.44
N PRO A 56 11.69 4.83 16.46
CA PRO A 56 11.45 3.92 17.57
C PRO A 56 10.19 4.26 18.39
N THR A 57 9.50 3.25 18.91
CA THR A 57 8.24 3.43 19.68
C THR A 57 8.40 4.38 20.87
N ALA A 58 9.57 4.39 21.53
CA ALA A 58 9.87 5.31 22.63
C ALA A 58 9.88 6.78 22.17
N GLU A 59 10.55 7.09 21.07
CA GLU A 59 10.60 8.44 20.49
C GLU A 59 9.22 8.89 19.98
N ILE A 60 8.42 7.97 19.43
CA ILE A 60 7.02 8.25 19.07
C ILE A 60 6.21 8.61 20.33
N ALA A 61 6.41 7.89 21.44
CA ALA A 61 5.69 8.14 22.68
C ALA A 61 6.02 9.53 23.23
N GLU A 62 7.29 9.94 23.17
CA GLU A 62 7.75 11.29 23.52
C GLU A 62 7.14 12.35 22.61
N ALA A 63 7.24 12.17 21.28
CA ALA A 63 6.71 13.12 20.29
C ALA A 63 5.19 13.33 20.44
N LEU A 64 4.45 12.26 20.73
CA LEU A 64 2.99 12.31 20.91
C LEU A 64 2.56 12.63 22.36
N ARG A 65 3.53 12.76 23.28
CA ARG A 65 3.30 12.98 24.72
C ARG A 65 2.34 11.97 25.34
N CYS A 66 2.62 10.68 25.11
CA CYS A 66 1.85 9.57 25.64
C CYS A 66 2.76 8.41 26.08
N SER A 67 2.19 7.34 26.62
CA SER A 67 2.98 6.14 26.94
C SER A 67 3.26 5.29 25.70
N GLU A 68 4.33 4.51 25.69
CA GLU A 68 4.56 3.52 24.63
C GLU A 68 3.39 2.53 24.48
N ALA A 69 2.70 2.21 25.59
CA ALA A 69 1.50 1.37 25.55
C ALA A 69 0.38 2.05 24.74
N THR A 70 0.22 3.36 24.89
CA THR A 70 -0.72 4.16 24.11
C THR A 70 -0.33 4.20 22.63
N VAL A 71 0.97 4.33 22.31
CA VAL A 71 1.47 4.25 20.92
C VAL A 71 1.12 2.91 20.29
N ARG A 72 1.39 1.79 20.98
CA ARG A 72 1.03 0.43 20.48
C ARG A 72 -0.47 0.29 20.22
N VAL A 73 -1.32 0.89 21.06
CA VAL A 73 -2.78 0.93 20.84
C VAL A 73 -3.13 1.75 19.60
N HIS A 74 -2.52 2.92 19.42
CA HIS A 74 -2.72 3.74 18.22
C HIS A 74 -2.33 2.99 16.94
N LEU A 75 -1.15 2.38 16.92
CA LEU A 75 -0.66 1.58 15.80
C LEU A 75 -1.58 0.39 15.50
N HIS A 76 -1.95 -0.38 16.51
CA HIS A 76 -2.85 -1.52 16.34
C HIS A 76 -4.20 -1.10 15.74
N ARG A 77 -4.80 -0.02 16.26
CA ARG A 77 -6.07 0.51 15.75
C ARG A 77 -5.95 1.07 14.34
N ALA A 78 -4.82 1.72 14.02
CA ALA A 78 -4.54 2.22 12.68
C ALA A 78 -4.47 1.05 11.68
N LEU A 79 -3.62 0.05 11.94
CA LEU A 79 -3.47 -1.12 11.08
C LEU A 79 -4.77 -1.93 10.94
N THR A 80 -5.56 -2.04 12.01
CA THR A 80 -6.88 -2.70 11.95
C THR A 80 -7.85 -1.94 11.03
N THR A 81 -7.83 -0.62 11.07
CA THR A 81 -8.67 0.22 10.19
C THR A 81 -8.25 0.07 8.74
N LEU A 82 -6.94 0.08 8.46
CA LEU A 82 -6.39 -0.11 7.12
C LEU A 82 -6.73 -1.50 6.56
N ARG A 83 -6.57 -2.57 7.36
CA ARG A 83 -6.90 -3.95 6.95
C ARG A 83 -8.37 -4.12 6.57
N LYS A 84 -9.29 -3.63 7.41
CA LYS A 84 -10.74 -3.69 7.12
C LYS A 84 -11.12 -3.01 5.81
N ILE A 85 -10.38 -2.00 5.38
CA ILE A 85 -10.67 -1.29 4.14
C ILE A 85 -10.04 -2.03 2.96
N ALA A 86 -8.86 -2.62 3.13
CA ALA A 86 -8.24 -3.47 2.12
C ALA A 86 -9.02 -4.78 1.86
N GLU A 87 -9.65 -5.37 2.88
CA GLU A 87 -10.44 -6.60 2.78
C GLU A 87 -11.83 -6.39 2.14
N ASN A 88 -12.36 -5.16 2.20
CA ASN A 88 -13.68 -4.80 1.65
C ASN A 88 -13.59 -4.24 0.22
N ALA A 89 -12.51 -4.52 -0.51
CA ALA A 89 -12.12 -3.83 -1.74
C ALA A 89 -11.95 -4.75 -2.95
#